data_AF-S2RD84-F1
#
_entry.id   AF-S2RD84-F1
#
_cell.length_a   1.000
_cell.length_b   1.000
_cell.length_c   1.000
_cell.angle_alpha   90.00
_cell.angle_beta   90.00
_cell.angle_gamma   90.00
#
_symmetry.space_group_name_H-M   'P 1'
#
loop_
_entity.id
_entity.type
_entity.pdbx_description
1 polymer ?
#
loop_
_entity_poly.entity_id
_entity_poly.type
_entity_poly.pdbx_seq_one_letter_code
_entity_poly.pdbx_strand_id
1 'polypeptide(L)'
;MELNVSAVAASRLAPMLHADKALILDINDGIGPYSRPSKTSGQAKFNLLILPRTNVPDVYDAHLDSPVGPVLIKSYTSGFFKAETELTVSGDHFAIVPGEPQLDPNVRLKFV
;
A
#
# COMPACT_ATOMS: atom_id res chain seq x y z
N MET A 1 -10.63 -9.01 1.64
CA MET A 1 -10.51 -8.22 0.39
C MET A 1 -9.16 -8.54 -0.20
N GLU A 2 -8.99 -8.50 -1.51
CA GLU A 2 -7.74 -8.92 -2.17
C GLU A 2 -7.02 -7.73 -2.79
N LEU A 3 -5.69 -7.81 -2.85
CA LEU A 3 -4.83 -6.92 -3.61
C LEU A 3 -3.99 -7.75 -4.58
N ASN A 4 -4.13 -7.50 -5.88
CA ASN A 4 -3.24 -8.09 -6.86
C ASN A 4 -1.84 -7.45 -6.71
N VAL A 5 -0.81 -8.27 -6.86
CA VAL A 5 0.58 -7.80 -6.83
C VAL A 5 1.29 -8.40 -8.03
N SER A 6 1.80 -7.53 -8.91
CA SER A 6 2.49 -8.00 -10.12
C SER A 6 3.75 -8.78 -9.75
N ALA A 7 4.18 -9.71 -10.60
CA ALA A 7 5.38 -10.52 -10.34
C ALA A 7 6.63 -9.66 -10.10
N VAL A 8 6.73 -8.51 -10.79
CA VAL A 8 7.83 -7.55 -10.63
C VAL A 8 7.76 -6.87 -9.27
N ALA A 9 6.58 -6.41 -8.84
CA ALA A 9 6.39 -5.81 -7.52
C ALA A 9 6.68 -6.82 -6.41
N ALA A 10 6.17 -8.04 -6.53
CA ALA A 10 6.40 -9.13 -5.59
C ALA A 10 7.90 -9.44 -5.46
N SER A 11 8.62 -9.52 -6.57
CA SER A 11 10.07 -9.76 -6.57
C SER A 11 10.86 -8.63 -5.89
N ARG A 12 10.43 -7.37 -6.06
CA ARG A 12 11.06 -6.22 -5.38
C ARG A 12 10.77 -6.18 -3.88
N LEU A 13 9.59 -6.66 -3.45
CA LEU A 13 9.18 -6.68 -2.05
C LEU A 13 9.72 -7.88 -1.27
N ALA A 14 9.87 -9.04 -1.93
CA ALA A 14 10.32 -10.29 -1.31
C ALA A 14 11.55 -10.16 -0.39
N PRO A 15 12.64 -9.47 -0.77
CA PRO A 15 13.81 -9.33 0.11
C PRO A 15 13.57 -8.44 1.34
N MET A 16 12.47 -7.69 1.40
CA MET A 16 12.14 -6.76 2.48
C MET A 16 11.07 -7.30 3.44
N LEU A 17 10.30 -8.32 3.01
CA LEU A 17 9.15 -8.87 3.74
C LEU A 17 9.55 -10.12 4.53
N HIS A 18 10.27 -9.90 5.63
CA HIS A 18 10.53 -10.94 6.62
C HIS A 18 9.32 -11.16 7.54
N ALA A 19 9.30 -12.29 8.25
CA ALA A 19 8.19 -12.66 9.13
C ALA A 19 7.88 -11.62 10.23
N ASP A 20 8.89 -10.87 10.68
CA ASP A 20 8.78 -9.80 11.68
C ASP A 20 8.31 -8.45 11.11
N LYS A 21 8.14 -8.35 9.79
CA LYS A 21 7.71 -7.12 9.10
C LYS A 21 6.24 -7.16 8.73
N ALA A 22 5.62 -5.99 8.78
CA ALA A 22 4.31 -5.72 8.19
C ALA A 22 4.50 -4.87 6.92
N LEU A 23 3.69 -5.16 5.90
CA LEU A 23 3.52 -4.31 4.74
C LEU A 23 2.25 -3.48 4.95
N ILE A 24 2.33 -2.17 4.82
CA ILE A 24 1.19 -1.27 4.96
C ILE A 24 1.01 -0.47 3.70
N LEU A 25 -0.24 -0.36 3.26
CA LEU A 25 -0.66 0.55 2.21
C LEU A 25 -1.43 1.73 2.81
N ASP A 26 -0.74 2.86 2.93
CA ASP A 26 -1.21 4.05 3.64
C ASP A 26 -1.76 5.11 2.67
N ILE A 27 -3.03 5.48 2.81
CA ILE A 27 -3.58 6.66 2.13
C ILE A 27 -3.08 7.93 2.81
N ASN A 28 -2.53 8.86 2.03
CA ASN A 28 -2.02 10.17 2.44
C ASN A 28 -3.15 11.18 2.74
N ASP A 29 -4.02 10.84 3.67
CA ASP A 29 -5.16 11.66 4.14
C ASP A 29 -4.86 12.44 5.44
N GLY A 30 -3.69 12.21 6.06
CA GLY A 30 -3.28 12.85 7.31
C GLY A 30 -3.70 12.13 8.58
N ILE A 31 -4.35 10.98 8.49
CA ILE A 31 -4.75 10.16 9.64
C ILE A 31 -3.71 9.05 9.86
N GLY A 32 -3.15 9.03 11.06
CA GLY A 32 -2.08 8.11 11.46
C GLY A 32 -0.69 8.74 11.43
N PRO A 33 0.29 8.15 12.12
CA PRO A 33 1.62 8.77 12.33
C PRO A 33 2.47 8.85 11.07
N TYR A 34 2.18 8.05 10.04
CA TYR A 34 2.96 7.98 8.81
C TYR A 34 2.28 8.67 7.61
N SER A 35 1.02 9.06 7.78
CA SER A 35 0.21 9.70 6.76
C SER A 35 0.46 11.21 6.75
N ARG A 36 0.82 11.75 5.59
CA ARG A 36 0.91 13.21 5.39
C ARG A 36 -0.18 13.62 4.42
N PRO A 37 -0.99 14.65 4.71
CA PRO A 37 -2.03 15.09 3.79
C PRO A 37 -1.44 15.43 2.42
N SER A 38 -1.97 14.82 1.37
CA SER A 38 -1.68 15.24 0.00
C SER A 38 -2.31 16.61 -0.27
N LYS A 39 -1.53 17.55 -0.81
CA LYS A 39 -2.04 18.86 -1.28
C LYS A 39 -2.65 18.78 -2.69
N THR A 40 -2.55 17.63 -3.35
CA THR A 40 -3.06 17.43 -4.71
C THR A 40 -4.53 17.00 -4.61
N SER A 41 -5.43 17.87 -5.06
CA SER A 41 -6.86 17.57 -5.17
C SER A 41 -7.13 16.57 -6.30
N GLY A 42 -8.13 15.71 -6.11
CA GLY A 42 -8.67 14.84 -7.17
C GLY A 42 -7.99 13.48 -7.37
N GLN A 43 -6.91 13.17 -6.65
CA GLN A 43 -6.28 11.84 -6.70
C GLN A 43 -5.83 11.40 -5.30
N ALA A 44 -6.30 10.21 -4.89
CA ALA A 44 -5.80 9.59 -3.66
C ALA A 44 -4.31 9.26 -3.83
N LYS A 45 -3.50 9.61 -2.83
CA LYS A 45 -2.07 9.33 -2.82
C LYS A 45 -1.74 8.28 -1.79
N PHE A 46 -0.80 7.41 -2.11
CA PHE A 46 -0.47 6.27 -1.26
C PHE A 46 1.02 6.27 -0.90
N ASN A 47 1.34 5.72 0.26
CA ASN A 47 2.68 5.25 0.59
C ASN A 47 2.63 3.74 0.82
N LEU A 48 3.72 3.07 0.45
CA LEU A 48 3.98 1.71 0.85
C LEU A 48 4.96 1.74 2.02
N LEU A 49 4.58 1.24 3.18
CA LEU A 49 5.40 1.25 4.38
C LEU A 49 5.81 -0.17 4.75
N ILE A 50 7.06 -0.33 5.18
CA ILE A 50 7.55 -1.56 5.81
C ILE A 50 8.08 -1.20 7.18
N LEU A 51 7.55 -1.88 8.20
CA LEU A 51 7.84 -1.62 9.62
C LEU A 51 7.75 -2.92 10.43
N PRO A 52 8.34 -2.99 11.63
CA PRO A 52 8.18 -4.13 12.53
C PRO A 52 6.71 -4.36 12.90
N ARG A 53 6.26 -5.62 12.93
CA ARG A 53 4.88 -5.98 13.32
C ARG A 53 4.47 -5.47 14.70
N THR A 54 5.43 -5.37 15.62
CA THR A 54 5.21 -4.85 16.99
C THR A 54 4.91 -3.35 17.03
N ASN A 55 5.18 -2.64 15.94
CA ASN A 55 5.10 -1.18 15.87
C ASN A 55 3.97 -0.71 14.95
N VAL A 56 3.10 -1.60 14.49
CA VAL A 56 1.97 -1.25 13.63
C VAL A 56 0.98 -0.39 14.44
N PRO A 57 0.71 0.86 14.02
CA PRO A 57 -0.28 1.69 14.68
C PRO A 57 -1.72 1.16 14.50
N ASP A 58 -2.55 1.31 15.52
CA ASP A 58 -3.94 0.79 15.57
C ASP A 58 -4.84 1.27 14.41
N VAL A 59 -4.50 2.40 13.77
CA VAL A 59 -5.25 2.91 12.61
C VAL A 59 -5.22 1.95 11.41
N TYR A 60 -4.21 1.08 11.32
CA TYR A 60 -4.08 0.07 10.27
C TYR A 60 -4.75 -1.24 10.72
N ASP A 61 -6.07 -1.17 10.90
CA ASP A 61 -6.95 -2.16 11.54
C ASP A 61 -7.57 -3.18 10.57
N ALA A 62 -7.30 -3.08 9.27
CA ALA A 62 -7.78 -4.00 8.25
C ALA A 62 -6.65 -4.49 7.34
N HIS A 63 -6.91 -5.51 6.53
CA HIS A 63 -5.93 -6.00 5.56
C HIS A 63 -6.56 -6.37 4.21
N LEU A 64 -5.70 -6.33 3.20
CA LEU A 64 -5.90 -6.94 1.88
C LEU A 64 -5.04 -8.21 1.82
N ASP A 65 -5.65 -9.33 1.44
CA ASP A 65 -4.94 -10.56 1.15
C ASP A 65 -4.16 -10.39 -0.16
N SER A 66 -2.91 -10.85 -0.20
CA SER A 66 -2.07 -10.71 -1.39
C SER A 66 -1.04 -11.84 -1.53
N PRO A 67 -0.46 -12.04 -2.73
CA PRO A 67 0.60 -13.02 -2.94
C PRO A 67 1.87 -12.81 -2.11
N VAL A 68 2.07 -11.62 -1.54
CA VAL A 68 3.21 -11.30 -0.66
C VAL A 68 2.84 -11.29 0.83
N GLY A 69 1.68 -11.87 1.16
CA GLY A 69 1.11 -11.85 2.51
C GLY A 69 0.13 -10.69 2.74
N PRO A 70 -0.36 -10.52 3.97
CA PRO A 70 -1.36 -9.49 4.27
C PRO A 70 -0.76 -8.08 4.13
N VAL A 71 -1.48 -7.21 3.40
CA VAL A 71 -1.17 -5.78 3.28
C VAL A 71 -2.14 -5.00 4.16
N LEU A 72 -1.62 -4.37 5.22
CA LEU A 72 -2.46 -3.65 6.17
C LEU A 72 -2.92 -2.31 5.58
N ILE A 73 -4.16 -1.94 5.89
CA ILE A 73 -4.80 -0.69 5.47
C ILE A 73 -5.60 -0.13 6.63
N LYS A 74 -6.06 1.11 6.47
CA LYS A 74 -7.05 1.72 7.36
C LYS A 74 -8.43 1.28 6.89
N SER A 75 -9.23 0.66 7.76
CA SER A 75 -10.51 0.02 7.40
C SER A 75 -11.45 0.94 6.61
N TYR A 76 -11.55 2.21 6.99
CA TYR A 76 -12.39 3.21 6.31
C TYR A 76 -11.91 3.55 4.88
N THR A 77 -10.69 3.16 4.51
CA THR A 77 -10.14 3.33 3.15
C THR A 77 -10.39 2.14 2.23
N SER A 78 -11.03 1.09 2.74
CA SER A 78 -11.38 -0.12 1.97
C SER A 78 -12.07 0.17 0.63
N GLY A 79 -12.93 1.21 0.57
CA GLY A 79 -13.65 1.60 -0.64
C GLY A 79 -12.76 2.08 -1.80
N PHE A 80 -11.46 2.34 -1.58
CA PHE A 80 -10.51 2.63 -2.66
C PHE A 80 -10.02 1.38 -3.40
N PHE A 81 -10.16 0.20 -2.80
CA PHE A 81 -9.66 -1.06 -3.35
C PHE A 81 -10.79 -1.86 -3.96
N LYS A 82 -10.65 -2.18 -5.25
CA LYS A 82 -11.56 -3.03 -6.01
C LYS A 82 -10.87 -4.35 -6.36
N ALA A 83 -11.64 -5.33 -6.83
CA ALA A 83 -11.11 -6.65 -7.18
C ALA A 83 -9.96 -6.57 -8.22
N GLU A 84 -10.04 -5.57 -9.09
CA GLU A 84 -9.07 -5.31 -10.15
C GLU A 84 -7.89 -4.42 -9.71
N THR A 85 -7.83 -3.98 -8.44
CA THR A 85 -6.71 -3.15 -7.97
C THR A 85 -5.42 -3.96 -7.94
N GLU A 86 -4.35 -3.40 -8.52
CA GLU A 86 -3.02 -4.01 -8.58
C GLU A 86 -1.94 -3.05 -8.05
N LEU A 87 -1.07 -3.58 -7.18
CA LEU A 87 0.22 -3.00 -6.86
C LEU A 87 1.26 -3.49 -7.88
N THR A 88 1.81 -2.56 -8.64
CA THR A 88 2.77 -2.86 -9.70
C THR A 88 3.99 -1.93 -9.63
N VAL A 89 4.86 -2.02 -10.62
CA VAL A 89 6.03 -1.16 -10.79
C VAL A 89 5.90 -0.41 -12.12
N SER A 90 6.00 0.91 -12.07
CA SER A 90 6.07 1.79 -13.23
C SER A 90 7.43 2.48 -13.26
N GLY A 91 8.28 2.09 -14.22
CA GLY A 91 9.69 2.47 -14.23
C GLY A 91 10.40 1.96 -12.98
N ASP A 92 10.89 2.89 -12.14
CA ASP A 92 11.59 2.56 -10.90
C ASP A 92 10.72 2.69 -9.64
N HIS A 93 9.46 3.11 -9.78
CA HIS A 93 8.56 3.36 -8.65
C HIS A 93 7.48 2.28 -8.54
N PHE A 94 6.98 2.06 -7.33
CA PHE A 94 5.73 1.34 -7.15
C PHE A 94 4.56 2.21 -7.61
N ALA A 95 3.50 1.58 -8.11
CA ALA A 95 2.28 2.24 -8.56
C ALA A 95 1.07 1.42 -8.14
N ILE A 96 -0.07 2.10 -7.90
CA ILE A 96 -1.35 1.43 -7.73
C ILE A 96 -2.27 1.82 -8.87
N VAL A 97 -2.75 0.80 -9.56
CA VAL A 97 -3.68 0.93 -10.68
C VAL A 97 -4.98 0.23 -10.28
N PRO A 98 -6.17 0.81 -10.52
CA PRO A 98 -7.36 0.00 -10.76
C PRO A 98 -7.07 -0.84 -12.00
N GLY A 99 -7.83 -1.89 -12.22
CA GLY A 99 -7.93 -2.47 -13.55
C GLY A 99 -8.57 -1.45 -14.49
N GLU A 100 -7.73 -0.52 -14.95
CA GLU A 100 -7.99 0.61 -15.85
C GLU A 100 -9.08 1.62 -15.39
N PRO A 101 -8.82 2.94 -15.28
CA PRO A 101 -7.54 3.67 -15.28
C PRO A 101 -7.05 4.11 -13.87
N GLN A 102 -5.73 4.36 -13.78
CA GLN A 102 -4.79 4.49 -12.64
C GLN A 102 -5.17 5.34 -11.40
N LEU A 103 -4.81 4.87 -10.19
CA LEU A 103 -5.24 5.38 -8.88
C LEU A 103 -4.13 6.20 -8.22
N ASP A 104 -2.88 5.72 -8.28
CA ASP A 104 -1.68 6.51 -7.99
C ASP A 104 -0.47 6.07 -8.83
N PRO A 105 0.02 6.91 -9.77
CA PRO A 105 1.18 6.58 -10.61
C PRO A 105 2.51 6.49 -9.85
N ASN A 106 2.59 6.98 -8.61
CA ASN A 106 3.85 7.03 -7.86
C ASN A 106 3.64 6.83 -6.37
N VAL A 107 3.69 5.57 -5.95
CA VAL A 107 3.64 5.14 -4.56
C VAL A 107 5.05 5.12 -4.00
N ARG A 108 5.27 5.92 -2.95
CA ARG A 108 6.57 5.99 -2.27
C ARG A 108 6.74 4.83 -1.30
N LEU A 109 7.84 4.08 -1.45
CA LEU A 109 8.29 3.11 -0.45
C LEU A 109 9.03 3.82 0.69
N LYS A 110 8.68 3.52 1.94
CA LYS A 110 9.37 4.04 3.13
C LYS A 110 9.63 2.90 4.12
N PHE A 111 10.82 2.91 4.71
CA PHE A 111 11.16 2.11 5.90
C PHE A 111 10.93 3.00 7.12
N VAL A 112 10.14 2.53 8.08
CA VAL A 112 9.79 3.30 9.28
C VAL A 112 9.86 2.43 10.52
#